data_AF-A0A845K2P8-F1
#
_entry.id   AF-A0A845K2P8-F1
#
_cell.length_a   1.000
_cell.length_b   1.000
_cell.length_c   1.000
_cell.angle_alpha   90.00
_cell.angle_beta   90.00
_cell.angle_gamma   90.00
#
_symmetry.space_group_name_H-M   'P 1'
#
loop_
_entity.id
_entity.type
_entity.pdbx_description
1 polymer ?
#
loop_
_entity_poly.entity_id
_entity_poly.type
_entity_poly.pdbx_seq_one_letter_code
_entity_poly.pdbx_strand_id
1 'polypeptide(L)'
;MGCVDFFSGGDLNTDKIEIISEVKSPDGKFVATSFSCSGGGAAGYFYFNASLRKAGAKLDQRDGLLGKHKTWKAFSDIEVKWIDDRNLEVSCKENNSTSYMENNAVKVKTKHGIKIHYKLK
;
A
#
# COMPACT_ATOMS: atom_id res chain seq x y z
N MET A 1 4.20 37.51 18.15
CA MET A 1 4.81 37.78 16.83
C MET A 1 6.12 36.99 16.80
N GLY A 2 6.37 36.02 15.93
CA GLY A 2 5.66 35.66 14.70
C GLY A 2 6.11 34.31 14.16
N CYS A 3 5.41 33.93 13.09
CA CYS A 3 5.66 32.87 12.11
C CYS A 3 5.66 31.42 12.62
N VAL A 4 4.45 30.87 12.69
CA VAL A 4 4.18 29.47 12.36
C VAL A 4 4.22 29.32 10.83
N ASP A 5 5.35 28.91 10.29
CA ASP A 5 5.45 28.58 8.86
C ASP A 5 4.98 27.14 8.65
N PHE A 6 3.68 27.01 8.40
CA PHE A 6 3.09 25.84 7.77
C PHE A 6 3.39 25.87 6.26
N PHE A 7 3.61 24.67 5.70
CA PHE A 7 3.66 24.32 4.27
C PHE A 7 5.05 24.30 3.59
N SER A 8 5.66 23.11 3.53
CA SER A 8 6.24 22.54 2.31
C SER A 8 6.51 21.04 2.48
N GLY A 9 5.63 20.21 1.90
CA GLY A 9 5.75 18.75 1.86
C GLY A 9 4.96 18.06 2.98
N GLY A 10 3.93 17.28 2.62
CA GLY A 10 3.07 16.60 3.57
C GLY A 10 3.88 15.74 4.55
N ASP A 11 3.81 16.10 5.82
CA ASP A 11 4.46 15.39 6.91
C ASP A 11 3.92 13.95 6.95
N LEU A 12 4.80 12.95 6.88
CA LEU A 12 4.44 11.53 7.05
C LEU A 12 3.71 11.28 8.38
N ASN A 13 3.85 12.19 9.36
CA ASN A 13 3.15 12.20 10.64
C ASN A 13 1.69 12.69 10.59
N THR A 14 1.23 13.28 9.48
CA THR A 14 -0.17 13.68 9.32
C THR A 14 -1.02 12.66 8.55
N ASP A 15 -0.38 11.64 7.98
CA ASP A 15 -1.06 10.56 7.28
C ASP A 15 -1.80 9.68 8.28
N LYS A 16 -3.12 9.60 8.13
CA LYS A 16 -3.95 8.62 8.83
C LYS A 16 -3.93 7.31 8.05
N ILE A 17 -3.24 6.32 8.61
CA ILE A 17 -3.16 4.97 8.06
C ILE A 17 -4.15 4.09 8.83
N GLU A 18 -5.04 3.42 8.11
CA GLU A 18 -5.95 2.43 8.68
C GLU A 18 -5.59 1.05 8.13
N ILE A 19 -5.18 0.14 9.03
CA ILE A 19 -4.90 -1.25 8.68
C ILE A 19 -6.22 -1.98 8.51
N ILE A 20 -6.43 -2.56 7.34
CA ILE A 20 -7.64 -3.34 6.99
C ILE A 20 -7.42 -4.81 7.33
N SER A 21 -6.25 -5.33 6.97
CA SER A 21 -5.87 -6.72 7.24
C SER A 21 -4.37 -6.82 7.39
N GLU A 22 -3.93 -7.64 8.33
CA GLU A 22 -2.52 -7.92 8.56
C GLU A 22 -2.33 -9.42 8.81
N VAL A 23 -1.46 -10.04 8.01
CA VAL A 23 -1.21 -11.49 8.06
C VAL A 23 0.29 -11.77 8.05
N LYS A 24 0.74 -12.57 9.02
CA LYS A 24 2.12 -13.02 9.11
C LYS A 24 2.35 -14.18 8.15
N SER A 25 3.55 -14.28 7.58
CA SER A 25 3.95 -15.45 6.81
C SER A 25 3.93 -16.70 7.68
N PRO A 26 3.78 -17.90 7.10
CA PRO A 26 3.81 -19.16 7.85
C PRO A 26 5.07 -19.35 8.71
N ASP A 27 6.21 -18.82 8.26
CA ASP A 27 7.49 -18.85 8.99
C ASP A 27 7.67 -17.66 9.96
N GLY A 28 6.69 -16.75 10.02
CA GLY A 28 6.68 -15.58 10.90
C GLY A 28 7.68 -14.48 10.55
N LYS A 29 8.47 -14.61 9.48
CA LYS A 29 9.52 -13.64 9.13
C LYS A 29 9.00 -12.39 8.43
N PHE A 30 7.83 -12.48 7.82
CA PHE A 30 7.24 -11.40 7.03
C PHE A 30 5.83 -11.10 7.48
N VAL A 31 5.40 -9.87 7.20
CA VAL A 31 4.06 -9.38 7.47
C VAL A 31 3.56 -8.72 6.19
N ALA A 32 2.45 -9.23 5.67
CA ALA A 32 1.70 -8.62 4.60
C ALA A 32 0.54 -7.83 5.20
N THR A 33 0.37 -6.58 4.78
CA THR A 33 -0.65 -5.68 5.32
C THR A 33 -1.41 -5.03 4.18
N SER A 34 -2.73 -5.13 4.22
CA SER A 34 -3.64 -4.31 3.43
C SER A 34 -4.05 -3.10 4.28
N PHE A 35 -3.97 -1.90 3.71
CA PHE A 35 -4.26 -0.67 4.43
C PHE A 35 -4.91 0.37 3.52
N SER A 36 -5.60 1.32 4.15
CA SER A 36 -5.94 2.59 3.54
C SER A 36 -5.12 3.70 4.16
N CYS A 37 -4.87 4.76 3.39
CA CYS A 37 -4.15 5.92 3.84
C CYS A 37 -4.87 7.19 3.36
N SER A 38 -5.06 8.12 4.28
CA SER A 38 -5.56 9.46 4.00
C SER A 38 -4.64 10.53 4.58
N GLY A 39 -4.51 11.66 3.89
CA GLY A 39 -3.64 12.76 4.32
C GLY A 39 -3.69 13.92 3.33
N GLY A 40 -2.76 14.86 3.41
CA GLY A 40 -2.60 15.90 2.37
C GLY A 40 -3.34 17.23 2.61
N GLY A 41 -3.69 17.55 3.86
CA GLY A 41 -4.22 18.87 4.23
C GLY A 41 -5.50 19.23 3.47
N ALA A 42 -5.61 20.47 2.97
CA ALA A 42 -6.82 20.99 2.33
C ALA A 42 -7.24 20.27 1.04
N ALA A 43 -6.30 19.69 0.29
CA ALA A 43 -6.60 18.97 -0.95
C ALA A 43 -7.01 17.52 -0.69
N GLY A 44 -6.46 16.90 0.35
CA GLY A 44 -6.75 15.52 0.70
C GLY A 44 -6.28 14.50 -0.35
N TYR A 45 -5.80 13.35 0.10
CA TYR A 45 -5.78 12.14 -0.71
C TYR A 45 -6.32 11.00 0.12
N PHE A 46 -6.87 10.00 -0.56
CA PHE A 46 -7.31 8.75 0.03
C PHE A 46 -7.06 7.62 -0.94
N TYR A 47 -6.32 6.61 -0.52
CA TYR A 47 -5.99 5.46 -1.36
C TYR A 47 -5.92 4.17 -0.54
N PHE A 48 -5.93 3.05 -1.26
CA PHE A 48 -5.70 1.72 -0.72
C PHE A 48 -4.43 1.14 -1.31
N ASN A 49 -3.64 0.42 -0.51
CA ASN A 49 -2.50 -0.34 -1.00
C ASN A 49 -2.23 -1.58 -0.12
N ALA A 50 -1.34 -2.44 -0.60
CA ALA A 50 -0.77 -3.52 0.18
C ALA A 50 0.72 -3.25 0.40
N SER A 51 1.27 -3.65 1.54
CA SER A 51 2.71 -3.63 1.81
C SER A 51 3.16 -5.01 2.27
N LEU A 52 4.42 -5.33 1.97
CA LEU A 52 5.12 -6.50 2.48
C LEU A 52 6.39 -6.02 3.20
N ARG A 53 6.52 -6.36 4.48
CA ARG A 53 7.65 -5.99 5.33
C ARG A 53 8.16 -7.16 6.15
N LYS A 54 9.39 -7.04 6.66
CA LYS A 54 9.91 -7.99 7.66
C LYS A 54 9.14 -7.85 8.98
N ALA A 55 8.97 -8.93 9.71
CA ALA A 55 8.39 -8.90 11.04
C ALA A 55 9.18 -7.96 11.96
N GLY A 56 8.45 -7.12 12.72
CA GLY A 56 9.03 -6.08 13.57
C GLY A 56 9.39 -4.77 12.86
N ALA A 57 9.39 -4.73 11.52
CA ALA A 57 9.51 -3.47 10.80
C ALA A 57 8.21 -2.64 10.90
N LYS A 58 8.35 -1.32 10.93
CA LYS A 58 7.20 -0.40 10.87
C LYS A 58 6.58 -0.44 9.46
N LEU A 59 5.26 -0.23 9.39
CA LEU A 59 4.56 -0.06 8.12
C LEU A 59 4.98 1.28 7.51
N ASP A 60 5.37 1.25 6.24
CA ASP A 60 5.60 2.43 5.41
C ASP A 60 4.49 2.52 4.36
N GLN A 61 3.67 3.56 4.42
CA GLN A 61 2.54 3.78 3.53
C GLN A 61 2.94 4.09 2.08
N ARG A 62 4.21 4.44 1.84
CA ARG A 62 4.79 4.73 0.51
C ARG A 62 5.44 3.50 -0.11
N ASP A 63 5.82 2.52 0.70
CA ASP A 63 6.36 1.23 0.26
C ASP A 63 5.26 0.21 -0.08
N GLY A 64 4.37 0.63 -0.99
CA GLY A 64 3.24 -0.14 -1.48
C GLY A 64 3.58 -1.05 -2.66
N LEU A 65 2.88 -2.19 -2.76
CA LEU A 65 3.08 -3.21 -3.80
C LEU A 65 2.38 -2.86 -5.12
N LEU A 66 1.33 -2.05 -5.05
CA LEU A 66 0.46 -1.71 -6.19
C LEU A 66 0.70 -0.27 -6.64
N GLY A 67 0.58 -0.03 -7.94
CA GLY A 67 0.56 1.30 -8.54
C GLY A 67 1.94 1.93 -8.73
N LYS A 68 2.10 2.66 -9.84
CA LYS A 68 3.23 3.57 -10.08
C LYS A 68 3.18 4.75 -9.11
N HIS A 69 2.00 5.34 -8.95
CA HIS A 69 1.72 6.46 -8.06
C HIS A 69 1.04 5.95 -6.79
N LYS A 70 1.78 5.95 -5.68
CA LYS A 70 1.35 5.29 -4.43
C LYS A 70 0.15 5.95 -3.76
N THR A 71 -0.14 7.22 -4.06
CA THR A 71 -1.24 7.99 -3.48
C THR A 71 -2.54 7.93 -4.28
N TRP A 72 -2.54 7.23 -5.42
CA TRP A 72 -3.68 7.23 -6.32
C TRP A 72 -4.71 6.19 -5.89
N LYS A 73 -5.99 6.58 -5.89
CA LYS A 73 -7.12 5.71 -5.56
C LYS A 73 -7.50 4.80 -6.72
N ALA A 74 -6.51 4.10 -7.27
CA ALA A 74 -6.69 3.23 -8.42
C ALA A 74 -7.13 1.81 -8.03
N PHE A 75 -6.93 1.43 -6.77
CA PHE A 75 -7.25 0.11 -6.24
C PHE A 75 -8.21 0.21 -5.07
N SER A 76 -8.98 -0.86 -4.84
CA SER A 76 -9.85 -1.02 -3.67
C SER A 76 -10.05 -2.50 -3.33
N ASP A 77 -10.70 -2.77 -2.21
CA ASP A 77 -11.06 -4.14 -1.79
C ASP A 77 -9.85 -5.11 -1.77
N ILE A 78 -8.73 -4.60 -1.24
CA ILE A 78 -7.44 -5.28 -1.24
C ILE A 78 -7.40 -6.31 -0.11
N GLU A 79 -7.16 -7.56 -0.49
CA GLU A 79 -6.94 -8.70 0.40
C GLU A 79 -5.53 -9.24 0.20
N VAL A 80 -4.91 -9.65 1.31
CA VAL A 80 -3.58 -10.25 1.32
C VAL A 80 -3.67 -11.63 1.96
N LYS A 81 -3.10 -12.64 1.30
CA LYS A 81 -3.12 -14.02 1.77
C LYS A 81 -1.81 -14.72 1.44
N TRP A 82 -1.22 -15.38 2.42
CA TRP A 82 -0.05 -16.24 2.18
C TRP A 82 -0.50 -17.57 1.55
N ILE A 83 0.15 -17.94 0.45
CA ILE A 83 0.01 -19.27 -0.16
C ILE A 83 0.97 -20.24 0.56
N ASP A 84 2.22 -19.80 0.75
CA ASP A 84 3.27 -20.49 1.51
C ASP A 84 4.31 -19.46 2.04
N ASP A 85 5.47 -19.92 2.48
CA ASP A 85 6.55 -19.07 3.03
C ASP A 85 7.29 -18.22 1.98
N ARG A 86 7.03 -18.43 0.69
CA ARG A 86 7.68 -17.74 -0.45
C ARG A 86 6.70 -17.08 -1.42
N ASN A 87 5.40 -17.32 -1.27
CA ASN A 87 4.38 -16.87 -2.20
C ASN A 87 3.26 -16.14 -1.46
N LEU A 88 3.04 -14.88 -1.84
CA LEU A 88 1.96 -14.02 -1.35
C LEU A 88 0.95 -13.80 -2.47
N GLU A 89 -0.33 -13.98 -2.19
CA GLU A 89 -1.43 -13.55 -3.03
C GLU A 89 -1.93 -12.17 -2.58
N VAL A 90 -2.12 -11.27 -3.54
CA VAL A 90 -2.76 -9.96 -3.37
C VAL A 90 -3.96 -9.91 -4.30
N SER A 91 -5.16 -9.94 -3.73
CA SER A 91 -6.42 -9.82 -4.48
C SER A 91 -6.96 -8.41 -4.37
N CYS A 92 -7.41 -7.79 -5.46
CA CYS A 92 -7.94 -6.42 -5.42
C CYS A 92 -8.90 -6.11 -6.57
N LYS A 93 -9.68 -5.03 -6.43
CA LYS A 93 -10.38 -4.37 -7.53
C LYS A 93 -9.51 -3.24 -8.07
N GLU A 94 -9.48 -3.05 -9.38
CA GLU A 94 -8.76 -1.95 -10.03
C GLU A 94 -9.72 -1.05 -10.84
N ASN A 95 -9.43 0.24 -10.86
CA ASN A 95 -10.16 1.21 -11.67
C ASN A 95 -9.62 1.16 -13.11
N ASN A 96 -10.47 0.72 -14.04
CA ASN A 96 -10.12 0.52 -15.46
C ASN A 96 -10.25 1.79 -16.33
N SER A 97 -10.46 2.96 -15.73
CA SER A 97 -10.46 4.22 -16.48
C SER A 97 -9.08 4.45 -17.10
N THR A 98 -9.05 5.04 -18.30
CA THR A 98 -7.81 5.34 -19.04
C THR A 98 -6.80 6.13 -18.21
N SER A 99 -7.27 7.03 -17.35
CA SER A 99 -6.45 7.82 -16.42
C SER A 99 -5.62 6.97 -15.44
N TYR A 100 -5.99 5.72 -15.18
CA TYR A 100 -5.30 4.83 -14.23
C TYR A 100 -4.51 3.69 -14.91
N MET A 101 -4.58 3.53 -16.23
CA MET A 101 -3.96 2.40 -16.94
C MET A 101 -2.45 2.30 -16.70
N GLU A 102 -1.71 3.41 -16.87
CA GLU A 102 -0.27 3.43 -16.62
C GLU A 102 0.09 3.14 -15.16
N ASN A 103 -0.75 3.63 -14.24
CA ASN A 103 -0.56 3.37 -12.82
C ASN A 103 -0.76 1.89 -12.51
N ASN A 104 -1.82 1.28 -13.03
CA ASN A 104 -2.22 -0.10 -12.72
C ASN A 104 -1.30 -1.14 -13.33
N ALA A 105 -0.57 -0.78 -14.40
CA ALA A 105 0.44 -1.63 -15.02
C ALA A 105 1.65 -1.91 -14.11
N VAL A 106 1.90 -1.07 -13.09
CA VAL A 106 3.02 -1.24 -12.17
C VAL A 106 2.59 -1.99 -10.92
N LYS A 107 3.06 -3.24 -10.82
CA LYS A 107 2.83 -4.14 -9.67
C LYS A 107 4.15 -4.82 -9.31
N VAL A 108 4.53 -4.80 -8.03
CA VAL A 108 5.79 -5.40 -7.56
C VAL A 108 5.72 -6.91 -7.69
N LYS A 109 6.56 -7.53 -8.52
CA LYS A 109 6.52 -8.99 -8.76
C LYS A 109 7.20 -9.80 -7.67
N THR A 110 8.22 -9.24 -7.02
CA THR A 110 8.99 -9.92 -5.99
C THR A 110 9.55 -8.89 -5.00
N LYS A 111 9.54 -9.22 -3.70
CA LYS A 111 10.14 -8.39 -2.66
C LYS A 111 10.64 -9.28 -1.51
N HIS A 112 11.86 -9.02 -1.04
CA HIS A 112 12.54 -9.84 -0.02
C HIS A 112 12.62 -11.34 -0.36
N GLY A 113 12.64 -11.70 -1.65
CA GLY A 113 12.61 -13.10 -2.10
C GLY A 113 11.22 -13.74 -2.12
N ILE A 114 10.17 -13.02 -1.70
CA ILE A 114 8.77 -13.45 -1.79
C ILE A 114 8.21 -13.09 -3.17
N LYS A 115 7.64 -14.06 -3.86
CA LYS A 115 6.89 -13.86 -5.11
C LYS A 115 5.48 -13.37 -4.80
N ILE A 116 5.02 -12.40 -5.57
CA ILE A 116 3.72 -11.76 -5.36
C ILE A 116 2.81 -12.06 -6.54
N HIS A 117 1.71 -12.74 -6.26
CA HIS A 117 0.68 -13.14 -7.22
C HIS A 117 -0.50 -12.19 -7.11
N TYR A 118 -0.87 -11.54 -8.22
CA TYR A 118 -1.97 -10.59 -8.24
C TYR A 118 -3.22 -11.24 -8.84
N LYS A 119 -4.34 -11.08 -8.16
CA LYS A 119 -5.65 -11.52 -8.64
C LYS A 119 -6.61 -10.34 -8.67
N LEU A 120 -7.19 -10.09 -9.84
CA LEU A 120 -8.25 -9.08 -9.97
C LEU A 120 -9.59 -9.71 -9.58
N LYS A 121 -10.42 -8.94 -8.85
CA LYS A 121 -11.78 -9.29 -8.44
C LYS A 121 -12.82 -8.72 -9.38
#